data_AF-A0A520GQP0-F1
#
_entry.id   AF-A0A520GQP0-F1
#
_cell.length_a   1.000
_cell.length_b   1.000
_cell.length_c   1.000
_cell.angle_alpha   90.00
_cell.angle_beta   90.00
_cell.angle_gamma   90.00
#
_symmetry.space_group_name_H-M   'P 1'
#
loop_
_entity.id
_entity.type
_entity.pdbx_description
1 polymer ?
#
loop_
_entity_poly.entity_id
_entity_poly.type
_entity_poly.pdbx_seq_one_letter_code
_entity_poly.pdbx_strand_id
1 'polypeptide(L)' 'KRLEVYSQQTRPLVDYYANWAKADPAAAPKYRAIAGVGSVDDITQRALAALAD' A
#
# COMPACT_ATOMS: atom_id res chain seq x y z
N LYS A 1 0.27 -18.51 12.94
CA LYS A 1 1.43 -17.81 13.55
C LYS A 1 2.26 -16.98 12.56
N ARG A 2 2.70 -17.47 11.38
CA ARG A 2 3.51 -16.64 10.44
C ARG A 2 2.81 -15.39 9.89
N LEU A 3 1.53 -15.50 9.52
CA LEU A 3 0.74 -14.36 9.02
C LEU A 3 0.53 -13.27 10.09
N GLU A 4 0.39 -13.68 11.35
CA GLU A 4 0.15 -12.79 12.48
C GLU A 4 1.40 -11.95 12.81
N VAL A 5 2.57 -12.61 12.83
CA VAL A 5 3.86 -11.94 13.01
C VAL A 5 4.18 -11.02 11.82
N TYR A 6 3.94 -11.47 10.58
CA TYR A 6 4.11 -10.64 9.39
C TYR A 6 3.21 -9.39 9.45
N SER A 7 1.95 -9.57 9.82
CA SER A 7 0.99 -8.48 9.97
C SER A 7 1.38 -7.51 11.09
N GLN A 8 1.91 -7.99 12.22
CA GLN A 8 2.35 -7.13 13.32
C GLN A 8 3.62 -6.35 12.98
N GLN A 9 4.55 -6.94 12.22
CA GLN A 9 5.82 -6.29 11.87
C GLN A 9 5.70 -5.31 10.68
N THR A 10 4.72 -5.50 9.79
CA THR A 10 4.56 -4.66 8.59
C THR A 10 3.51 -3.56 8.73
N ARG A 11 2.45 -3.75 9.54
CA ARG A 11 1.41 -2.73 9.77
C ARG A 11 1.94 -1.37 10.28
N PRO A 12 2.90 -1.29 11.21
CA PRO A 12 3.30 0.00 11.77
C PRO A 12 3.88 0.96 10.72
N LEU A 13 4.68 0.44 9.78
CA LEU A 13 5.29 1.25 8.73
C LEU A 13 4.24 1.68 7.68
N VAL A 14 3.33 0.77 7.34
CA VAL A 14 2.25 1.00 6.38
C VAL A 14 1.27 2.04 6.94
N ASP A 15 0.88 1.91 8.21
CA ASP A 15 0.00 2.85 8.89
C ASP A 15 0.63 4.23 9.02
N TYR A 16 1.94 4.32 9.25
CA TYR A 16 2.67 5.59 9.28
C TYR A 16 2.55 6.35 7.95
N TYR A 17 2.88 5.71 6.82
CA TYR A 17 2.78 6.35 5.50
C TYR A 17 1.33 6.62 5.08
N ALA A 18 0.40 5.72 5.41
CA ALA A 18 -1.02 5.90 5.12
C ALA A 18 -1.60 7.10 5.89
N ASN A 19 -1.21 7.29 7.15
CA ASN A 19 -1.65 8.43 7.95
C ASN A 19 -0.97 9.73 7.52
N TRP A 20 0.31 9.70 7.14
CA TRP A 20 1.00 10.87 6.61
C TRP A 20 0.36 11.35 5.31
N ALA A 21 0.05 10.44 4.38
CA ALA A 21 -0.66 10.78 3.13
C ALA A 21 -2.07 11.37 3.35
N LYS A 22 -2.73 11.05 4.49
CA LYS A 22 -4.02 11.66 4.88
C LYS A 22 -3.86 13.02 5.55
N ALA A 23 -2.83 13.18 6.38
CA ALA A 23 -2.62 14.38 7.18
C ALA A 23 -2.02 15.54 6.36
N ASP A 24 -1.11 15.23 5.44
CA ASP A 24 -0.48 16.22 4.56
C ASP A 24 -0.23 15.62 3.16
N PRO A 25 -1.24 15.66 2.27
CA PRO A 25 -1.12 15.10 0.93
C PRO A 25 -0.09 15.82 0.05
N ALA A 26 0.30 17.05 0.42
CA ALA A 26 1.22 17.88 -0.36
C ALA A 26 2.69 17.58 -0.03
N ALA A 27 3.00 17.21 1.22
CA ALA A 27 4.36 16.85 1.65
C ALA A 27 4.62 15.34 1.73
N ALA A 28 3.57 14.51 1.75
CA ALA A 28 3.72 13.06 1.87
C ALA A 28 4.07 12.37 0.54
N PRO A 29 4.88 11.29 0.56
CA PRO A 29 5.03 10.41 -0.58
C PRO A 29 3.68 9.82 -1.02
N LYS A 30 3.51 9.56 -2.33
CA LYS A 30 2.30 8.92 -2.87
C LYS A 30 2.15 7.50 -2.34
N TYR A 31 1.36 7.34 -1.28
CA TYR A 31 0.98 6.04 -0.75
C TYR A 31 -0.07 5.38 -1.66
N ARG A 32 0.18 4.13 -2.07
CA ARG A 32 -0.71 3.33 -2.92
C ARG A 32 -0.85 1.93 -2.35
N ALA A 33 -2.05 1.58 -1.90
CA ALA A 33 -2.39 0.23 -1.46
C ALA A 33 -3.08 -0.51 -2.61
N ILE A 34 -2.48 -1.61 -3.09
CA ILE A 34 -3.01 -2.42 -4.19
C ILE A 34 -3.49 -3.76 -3.64
N ALA A 35 -4.71 -4.16 -3.97
CA ALA A 35 -5.24 -5.47 -3.59
C ALA A 35 -4.54 -6.59 -4.40
N GLY A 36 -3.72 -7.38 -3.72
CA GLY A 36 -2.96 -8.51 -4.30
C GLY A 36 -3.76 -9.80 -4.47
N VAL A 37 -5.06 -9.70 -4.77
CA VAL A 37 -5.97 -10.84 -4.95
C VAL A 37 -6.51 -10.85 -6.37
N GLY A 38 -6.51 -12.01 -7.02
CA GLY A 38 -6.91 -12.18 -8.42
C GLY A 38 -5.77 -12.73 -9.30
N SER A 39 -5.88 -12.51 -10.62
CA SER A 39 -4.84 -12.90 -11.57
C SER A 39 -3.62 -11.97 -11.49
N VAL A 40 -2.45 -12.45 -11.93
CA VAL A 40 -1.22 -11.63 -11.98
C VAL A 40 -1.40 -10.44 -12.93
N ASP A 41 -2.10 -10.63 -14.05
CA ASP A 41 -2.41 -9.55 -14.99
C ASP A 41 -3.27 -8.46 -14.35
N ASP A 42 -4.31 -8.83 -13.58
CA ASP A 42 -5.16 -7.86 -12.87
C ASP A 42 -4.34 -7.06 -11.85
N ILE A 43 -3.45 -7.74 -11.11
CA ILE A 43 -2.59 -7.08 -10.10
C ILE A 43 -1.60 -6.14 -10.80
N THR A 44 -1.03 -6.55 -11.94
CA THR A 44 -0.12 -5.74 -12.75
C THR A 44 -0.82 -4.48 -13.25
N GLN A 45 -2.04 -4.60 -13.80
CA GLN A 45 -2.81 -3.45 -14.26
C GLN A 45 -3.14 -2.48 -13.13
N ARG A 46 -3.57 -2.98 -11.96
CA ARG A 46 -3.83 -2.13 -10.78
C ARG A 46 -2.57 -1.41 -10.31
N ALA A 47 -1.41 -2.07 -10.36
CA ALA A 47 -0.14 -1.46 -10.00
C ALA A 47 0.28 -0.35 -10.95
N LEU A 48 0.18 -0.60 -12.27
CA LEU A 48 0.49 0.41 -13.28
C LEU A 48 -0.47 1.60 -13.21
N ALA A 49 -1.77 1.35 -13.05
CA ALA A 49 -2.76 2.41 -12.87
C ALA A 49 -2.49 3.27 -11.63
N ALA A 50 -2.03 2.67 -10.53
CA ALA A 50 -1.68 3.38 -9.30
C ALA A 50 -0.43 4.27 -9.43
N LEU A 51 0.42 4.01 -10.43
CA LEU A 51 1.67 4.74 -10.70
C LEU A 51 1.53 5.81 -11.80
N ALA A 52 0.48 5.75 -12.62
CA ALA A 52 0.30 6.58 -13.82
C ALA A 52 -0.14 8.04 -13.55
N ASP A 53 0.21 8.62 -12.40
CA ASP A 53 0.03 10.06 -12.17
C ASP A 53 0.97 10.93 -13.01
#